data_AF-A0A7T5BL46-F1
#
_entry.id   AF-A0A7T5BL46-F1
#
_cell.length_a   1.000
_cell.length_b   1.000
_cell.length_c   1.000
_cell.angle_alpha   90.00
_cell.angle_beta   90.00
_cell.angle_gamma   90.00
#
_symmetry.space_group_name_H-M   'P 1'
#
loop_
_entity.id
_entity.type
_entity.pdbx_description
1 polymer ?
#
loop_
_entity_poly.entity_id
_entity_poly.type
_entity_poly.pdbx_seq_one_letter_code
_entity_poly.pdbx_strand_id
1 'polypeptide(L)'
;MSSLRHPVGPEKPVVYWRRRALVLGALLVVVLVVVLIVVGRGSGATSAAPTASASPAGSSSSGSGSGAAASSSPSRSSAASAPASLAPAADGSTCAKDQIVLTPVLDKQTYGPTEDPQIAMSIENTGKNSCHLDLGSAQQVLTISSGEEQYWSSKDCQTGGTNQDVTIKAGQTLTTPAIAWDRTRSSTSTCDSSRPAVSAGGASYHLQVAVGDLESKRSVQFILQ
;
A
#
# COMPACT_ATOMS: atom_id res chain seq x y z
N MET A 1 -48.70 -15.64 -6.42
CA MET A 1 -48.18 -14.26 -6.46
C MET A 1 -48.12 -13.69 -5.04
N SER A 2 -47.06 -13.97 -4.27
CA SER A 2 -46.65 -13.23 -3.05
C SER A 2 -45.48 -13.96 -2.37
N SER A 3 -44.29 -13.90 -2.99
CA SER A 3 -43.07 -14.51 -2.44
C SER A 3 -41.88 -13.53 -2.41
N LEU A 4 -42.13 -12.23 -2.47
CA LEU A 4 -41.09 -11.19 -2.48
C LEU A 4 -40.94 -10.45 -1.14
N ARG A 5 -41.60 -10.91 -0.07
CA ARG A 5 -41.69 -10.17 1.21
C ARG A 5 -41.24 -10.92 2.47
N HIS A 6 -40.62 -12.09 2.36
CA HIS A 6 -40.07 -12.80 3.53
C HIS A 6 -38.62 -13.22 3.30
N PRO A 7 -37.64 -12.44 3.81
CA PRO A 7 -36.25 -12.88 3.83
C PRO A 7 -36.09 -14.03 4.85
N VAL A 8 -35.60 -15.17 4.36
CA VAL A 8 -35.23 -16.33 5.17
C VAL A 8 -33.83 -16.10 5.75
N GLY A 9 -33.76 -15.80 7.05
CA GLY A 9 -32.52 -15.66 7.81
C GLY A 9 -32.79 -15.25 9.27
N PRO A 10 -31.98 -15.68 10.25
CA PRO A 10 -32.27 -15.53 11.69
C PRO A 10 -32.06 -14.11 12.27
N GLU A 11 -31.93 -13.09 11.43
CA GLU A 11 -31.66 -11.70 11.84
C GLU A 11 -32.94 -10.87 11.87
N LYS A 12 -33.09 -10.02 12.90
CA LYS A 12 -34.30 -9.21 13.13
C LYS A 12 -34.61 -8.35 11.87
N PRO A 13 -35.81 -8.43 11.26
CA PRO A 13 -36.15 -7.80 9.98
C PRO A 13 -35.87 -6.29 9.92
N VAL A 14 -35.88 -5.62 11.09
CA VAL A 14 -35.63 -4.19 11.25
C VAL A 14 -34.22 -3.75 10.83
N VAL A 15 -33.19 -4.58 11.01
CA VAL A 15 -31.80 -4.19 10.70
C VAL A 15 -31.57 -4.15 9.18
N TYR A 16 -32.14 -5.11 8.46
CA TYR A 16 -32.10 -5.17 6.99
C TYR A 16 -32.80 -3.96 6.35
N TRP A 17 -34.00 -3.63 6.82
CA TRP A 17 -34.74 -2.48 6.30
C TRP A 17 -34.07 -1.14 6.66
N ARG A 18 -33.44 -1.01 7.84
CA ARG A 18 -32.67 0.18 8.22
C ARG A 18 -31.46 0.41 7.31
N ARG A 19 -30.67 -0.64 7.04
CA ARG A 19 -29.51 -0.52 6.14
C ARG A 19 -29.95 -0.17 4.72
N ARG A 20 -31.03 -0.78 4.23
CA ARG A 20 -31.56 -0.51 2.89
C ARG A 20 -32.17 0.89 2.75
N ALA A 21 -32.84 1.40 3.79
CA ALA A 21 -33.33 2.78 3.83
C ALA A 21 -32.20 3.81 3.87
N LEU A 22 -31.12 3.55 4.63
CA LEU A 22 -29.94 4.42 4.65
C LEU A 22 -29.24 4.49 3.29
N VAL A 23 -29.07 3.35 2.62
CA VAL A 23 -28.45 3.31 1.28
C VAL A 23 -29.30 4.08 0.26
N LEU A 24 -30.63 3.88 0.26
CA LEU A 24 -31.53 4.59 -0.64
C LEU A 24 -31.54 6.10 -0.36
N GLY A 25 -31.53 6.51 0.92
CA GLY A 25 -31.45 7.92 1.31
C GLY A 25 -30.14 8.58 0.87
N ALA A 26 -29.01 7.92 1.09
CA ALA A 26 -27.70 8.42 0.66
C ALA A 26 -27.63 8.58 -0.87
N LEU A 27 -28.16 7.61 -1.62
CA LEU A 27 -28.19 7.65 -3.09
C LEU A 27 -29.05 8.83 -3.58
N LEU A 28 -30.19 9.09 -2.94
CA LEU A 28 -31.06 10.23 -3.25
C LEU A 28 -30.35 11.57 -3.01
N VAL A 29 -29.60 11.70 -1.90
CA VAL A 29 -28.81 12.90 -1.60
C VAL A 29 -27.72 13.12 -2.65
N VAL A 30 -27.00 12.07 -3.06
CA VAL A 30 -25.96 12.16 -4.10
C VAL A 30 -26.55 12.63 -5.43
N VAL A 31 -27.69 12.06 -5.84
CA VAL A 31 -28.38 12.49 -7.07
C VAL A 31 -28.78 13.97 -6.99
N LEU A 32 -29.29 14.42 -5.85
CA LEU A 32 -29.67 15.81 -5.63
C LEU A 32 -28.47 16.77 -5.76
N VAL A 33 -27.33 16.40 -5.16
CA VAL A 33 -26.08 17.18 -5.26
C VAL A 33 -25.58 17.24 -6.71
N VAL A 34 -25.61 16.13 -7.44
CA VAL A 34 -25.20 16.09 -8.86
C VAL A 34 -26.09 17.00 -9.70
N VAL A 35 -27.41 16.94 -9.50
CA VAL A 35 -28.36 17.82 -10.21
C VAL A 35 -28.07 19.30 -9.90
N LEU A 36 -27.81 19.65 -8.64
CA LEU A 36 -27.46 21.01 -8.26
C LEU A 36 -26.14 21.49 -8.88
N ILE A 37 -25.15 20.62 -9.04
CA ILE A 37 -23.88 20.95 -9.71
C ILE A 37 -24.09 21.15 -11.22
N VAL A 38 -24.90 20.31 -11.85
CA VAL A 38 -25.16 20.39 -13.30
C VAL A 38 -26.05 21.58 -13.66
N VAL A 39 -27.09 21.85 -12.88
CA VAL A 39 -28.01 22.97 -13.12
C VAL A 39 -27.44 24.30 -12.62
N GLY A 40 -26.65 24.29 -11.54
CA GLY A 40 -26.07 25.50 -10.94
C GLY A 40 -24.83 26.07 -11.63
N ARG A 41 -24.22 25.36 -12.58
CA ARG A 41 -23.02 25.82 -13.33
C ARG A 41 -23.32 26.53 -14.66
N GLY A 42 -24.59 26.70 -15.02
CA GLY A 42 -25.00 27.30 -16.29
C GLY A 42 -25.39 28.77 -16.22
N SER A 43 -24.52 29.67 -15.73
CA SER A 43 -24.62 31.13 -15.96
C SER A 43 -23.32 31.83 -15.58
N GLY A 44 -22.48 32.16 -16.57
CA GLY A 44 -21.26 32.95 -16.38
C GLY A 44 -20.33 32.93 -17.60
N ALA A 45 -20.50 33.94 -18.47
CA ALA A 45 -19.70 34.42 -19.60
C ALA A 45 -18.18 34.48 -19.33
N THR A 46 -17.20 34.60 -20.25
CA THR A 46 -17.01 34.72 -21.72
C THR A 46 -15.48 34.74 -21.91
N SER A 47 -14.91 34.30 -23.04
CA SER A 47 -13.89 35.05 -23.79
C SER A 47 -13.41 34.30 -25.04
N ALA A 48 -13.10 35.10 -26.05
CA ALA A 48 -13.02 34.80 -27.46
C ALA A 48 -11.65 34.28 -27.92
N ALA A 49 -11.65 33.50 -29.00
CA ALA A 49 -10.55 33.36 -29.96
C ALA A 49 -10.84 34.29 -31.17
N PRO A 50 -10.09 34.31 -32.30
CA PRO A 50 -8.84 33.61 -32.66
C PRO A 50 -7.83 34.50 -33.43
N THR A 51 -6.68 33.97 -33.85
CA THR A 51 -6.15 34.17 -35.22
C THR A 51 -4.88 33.33 -35.49
N ALA A 52 -4.71 32.96 -36.75
CA ALA A 52 -3.80 31.99 -37.33
C ALA A 52 -2.87 32.61 -38.39
N SER A 53 -1.71 31.99 -38.64
CA SER A 53 -0.91 31.98 -39.90
C SER A 53 0.55 31.71 -39.57
N ALA A 54 1.44 31.20 -40.41
CA ALA A 54 1.46 30.36 -41.61
C ALA A 54 2.96 30.08 -41.84
N SER A 55 3.33 28.89 -42.31
CA SER A 55 4.66 28.51 -42.83
C SER A 55 4.80 28.99 -44.30
N PRO A 56 5.83 28.71 -45.15
CA PRO A 56 7.12 27.97 -45.01
C PRO A 56 8.32 28.53 -45.85
N ALA A 57 9.34 27.67 -46.08
CA ALA A 57 10.42 27.65 -47.11
C ALA A 57 11.78 28.29 -46.73
N GLY A 58 12.98 27.77 -47.08
CA GLY A 58 13.41 26.60 -47.85
C GLY A 58 14.93 26.74 -48.22
N SER A 59 15.56 25.61 -48.58
CA SER A 59 16.78 25.45 -49.41
C SER A 59 18.21 25.41 -48.78
N SER A 60 18.77 24.18 -48.75
CA SER A 60 19.99 23.66 -49.44
C SER A 60 21.00 24.66 -50.02
N SER A 61 22.32 24.45 -50.20
CA SER A 61 23.36 23.40 -50.02
C SER A 61 24.70 24.09 -50.41
N SER A 62 25.90 23.77 -49.93
CA SER A 62 26.86 22.78 -50.50
C SER A 62 28.31 23.31 -50.33
N GLY A 63 29.27 22.39 -50.12
CA GLY A 63 30.66 22.52 -50.59
C GLY A 63 31.75 22.37 -49.52
N SER A 64 32.90 21.73 -49.74
CA SER A 64 33.30 20.40 -50.26
C SER A 64 34.83 20.28 -50.04
N GLY A 65 35.30 19.09 -49.65
CA GLY A 65 36.67 18.54 -49.84
C GLY A 65 37.79 19.03 -48.90
N SER A 66 38.86 18.27 -48.59
CA SER A 66 39.25 16.86 -48.84
C SER A 66 40.59 16.58 -48.13
N GLY A 67 40.80 15.33 -47.69
CA GLY A 67 42.12 14.69 -47.43
C GLY A 67 42.73 14.88 -46.02
N ALA A 68 43.40 13.92 -45.37
CA ALA A 68 43.82 12.57 -45.74
C ALA A 68 44.25 11.76 -44.49
N ALA A 69 44.10 10.43 -44.60
CA ALA A 69 44.94 9.32 -44.09
C ALA A 69 45.40 9.22 -42.60
N ALA A 70 44.80 8.23 -41.93
CA ALA A 70 45.42 7.11 -41.20
C ALA A 70 46.56 7.36 -40.17
N SER A 71 46.33 6.91 -38.93
CA SER A 71 47.11 5.82 -38.31
C SER A 71 46.58 5.43 -36.93
N SER A 72 46.55 4.12 -36.70
CA SER A 72 46.11 3.40 -35.52
C SER A 72 47.20 3.28 -34.44
N SER A 73 46.83 3.48 -33.17
CA SER A 73 47.33 2.64 -32.05
C SER A 73 46.48 2.82 -30.79
N PRO A 74 46.17 1.73 -30.06
CA PRO A 74 45.43 1.78 -28.81
C PRO A 74 46.41 1.89 -27.63
N SER A 75 46.30 2.94 -26.83
CA SER A 75 46.94 2.97 -25.50
C SER A 75 45.88 2.94 -24.42
N ARG A 76 45.85 1.81 -23.74
CA ARG A 76 45.14 1.57 -22.48
C ARG A 76 45.80 2.49 -21.44
N SER A 77 45.05 3.47 -20.95
CA SER A 77 45.38 4.13 -19.69
C SER A 77 44.28 3.81 -18.70
N SER A 78 44.66 2.96 -17.75
CA SER A 78 43.89 2.59 -16.57
C SER A 78 43.43 3.84 -15.85
N ALA A 79 42.13 4.13 -15.93
CA ALA A 79 41.50 5.06 -15.01
C ALA A 79 41.54 4.41 -13.62
N ALA A 80 42.39 4.95 -12.76
CA ALA A 80 42.46 4.63 -11.36
C ALA A 80 41.05 4.73 -10.76
N SER A 81 40.58 3.60 -10.22
CA SER A 81 39.39 3.55 -9.38
C SER A 81 39.68 4.37 -8.13
N ALA A 82 39.26 5.63 -8.12
CA ALA A 82 39.03 6.34 -6.87
C ALA A 82 37.97 5.55 -6.09
N PRO A 83 38.12 5.38 -4.76
CA PRO A 83 37.10 4.72 -3.97
C PRO A 83 35.79 5.49 -4.16
N ALA A 84 34.73 4.78 -4.53
CA ALA A 84 33.38 5.32 -4.54
C ALA A 84 33.07 5.77 -3.11
N SER A 85 33.27 7.07 -2.87
CA SER A 85 32.72 7.74 -1.71
C SER A 85 31.22 7.52 -1.79
N LEU A 86 30.63 6.84 -0.79
CA LEU A 86 29.19 6.63 -0.72
C LEU A 86 28.56 8.02 -0.67
N ALA A 87 28.13 8.52 -1.82
CA ALA A 87 27.34 9.72 -1.90
C ALA A 87 26.12 9.51 -0.99
N PRO A 88 25.80 10.46 -0.10
CA PRO A 88 24.59 10.36 0.69
C PRO A 88 23.40 10.17 -0.26
N ALA A 89 22.53 9.20 0.04
CA ALA A 89 21.35 8.93 -0.77
C ALA A 89 20.60 10.23 -1.01
N ALA A 90 20.30 10.56 -2.28
CA ALA A 90 19.57 11.79 -2.59
C ALA A 90 18.18 11.76 -1.93
N ASP A 91 17.69 12.92 -1.49
CA ASP A 91 16.30 13.05 -1.06
C ASP A 91 15.37 12.52 -2.15
N GLY A 92 14.40 11.69 -1.75
CA GLY A 92 13.43 11.09 -2.67
C GLY A 92 13.91 9.80 -3.37
N SER A 93 15.02 9.19 -2.97
CA SER A 93 15.36 7.83 -3.43
C SER A 93 14.46 6.76 -2.80
N THR A 94 14.47 5.53 -3.33
CA THR A 94 13.91 4.38 -2.60
C THR A 94 14.59 4.24 -1.24
N CYS A 95 13.81 3.91 -0.20
CA CYS A 95 14.34 3.73 1.14
C CYS A 95 15.35 2.58 1.19
N ALA A 96 16.51 2.82 1.79
CA ALA A 96 17.50 1.76 2.01
C ALA A 96 17.06 0.82 3.14
N LYS A 97 17.46 -0.45 3.08
CA LYS A 97 17.02 -1.47 4.04
C LYS A 97 17.41 -1.15 5.49
N ASP A 98 18.54 -0.49 5.69
CA ASP A 98 19.06 -0.07 7.00
C ASP A 98 18.46 1.25 7.51
N GLN A 99 17.75 1.99 6.65
CA GLN A 99 17.06 3.23 7.02
C GLN A 99 15.66 3.00 7.57
N ILE A 100 15.06 1.82 7.33
CA ILE A 100 13.70 1.52 7.75
C ILE A 100 13.71 0.54 8.91
N VAL A 101 13.00 0.91 9.98
CA VAL A 101 12.71 0.02 11.09
C VAL A 101 11.23 -0.33 11.08
N LEU A 102 10.94 -1.62 11.00
CA LEU A 102 9.60 -2.16 11.14
C LEU A 102 9.40 -2.68 12.57
N THR A 103 8.30 -2.27 13.20
CA THR A 103 7.92 -2.70 14.54
C THR A 103 6.51 -3.28 14.53
N PRO A 104 6.31 -4.54 14.97
CA PRO A 104 4.97 -5.09 15.18
C PRO A 104 4.24 -4.33 16.29
N VAL A 105 2.96 -4.02 16.07
CA VAL A 105 2.13 -3.28 17.03
C VAL A 105 0.93 -4.13 17.43
N LEU A 106 0.69 -4.20 18.73
CA LEU A 106 -0.48 -4.83 19.35
C LEU A 106 -1.17 -3.81 20.24
N ASP A 107 -2.49 -3.86 20.34
CA ASP A 107 -3.25 -3.04 21.29
C ASP A 107 -3.12 -3.51 22.74
N LYS A 108 -2.87 -4.81 22.96
CA LYS A 108 -2.65 -5.43 24.28
C LYS A 108 -1.64 -6.57 24.20
N GLN A 109 -1.15 -7.01 25.36
CA GLN A 109 -0.27 -8.20 25.45
C GLN A 109 -1.02 -9.45 25.95
N THR A 110 -2.23 -9.30 26.47
CA THR A 110 -3.05 -10.40 26.96
C THR A 110 -4.49 -10.13 26.62
N TYR A 111 -5.16 -11.14 26.08
CA TYR A 111 -6.52 -11.06 25.57
C TYR A 111 -7.40 -12.11 26.25
N GLY A 112 -8.59 -11.70 26.67
CA GLY A 112 -9.61 -12.60 27.22
C GLY A 112 -10.16 -13.58 26.17
N PRO A 113 -11.00 -14.55 26.58
CA PRO A 113 -11.46 -15.64 25.70
C PRO A 113 -12.26 -15.21 24.46
N THR A 114 -12.79 -13.97 24.45
CA THR A 114 -13.60 -13.41 23.36
C THR A 114 -13.01 -12.14 22.77
N GLU A 115 -11.78 -11.77 23.17
CA GLU A 115 -11.11 -10.59 22.64
C GLU A 115 -10.23 -10.99 21.45
N ASP A 116 -10.38 -10.25 20.35
CA ASP A 116 -9.60 -10.42 19.13
C ASP A 116 -8.43 -9.43 19.13
N PRO A 117 -7.17 -9.91 19.01
CA PRO A 117 -6.01 -9.04 18.94
C PRO A 117 -6.08 -8.05 17.79
N GLN A 118 -5.83 -6.77 18.08
CA GLN A 118 -5.68 -5.74 17.06
C GLN A 118 -4.20 -5.65 16.70
N ILE A 119 -3.84 -6.14 15.51
CA ILE A 119 -2.46 -6.20 15.02
C ILE A 119 -2.22 -5.12 13.97
N ALA A 120 -1.08 -4.46 14.04
CA ALA A 120 -0.64 -3.47 13.07
C ALA A 120 0.88 -3.51 12.92
N MET A 121 1.42 -2.66 12.04
CA MET A 121 2.85 -2.41 11.95
C MET A 121 3.13 -0.91 12.01
N SER A 122 4.26 -0.57 12.60
CA SER A 122 4.86 0.76 12.54
C SER A 122 6.08 0.73 11.65
N ILE A 123 6.21 1.76 10.81
CA ILE A 123 7.29 1.96 9.84
C ILE A 123 7.97 3.28 10.18
N GLU A 124 9.24 3.23 10.58
CA GLU A 124 10.03 4.41 10.92
C GLU A 124 11.20 4.57 9.95
N ASN A 125 11.38 5.76 9.38
CA ASN A 125 12.59 6.13 8.66
C ASN A 125 13.62 6.72 9.63
N THR A 126 14.60 5.93 10.05
CA THR A 126 15.71 6.34 10.91
C THR A 126 16.88 6.96 10.13
N GLY A 127 16.75 7.08 8.80
CA GLY A 127 17.70 7.76 7.94
C GLY A 127 17.68 9.28 8.09
N LYS A 128 18.64 9.94 7.45
CA LYS A 128 18.77 11.42 7.47
C LYS A 128 18.00 12.12 6.35
N ASN A 129 17.58 11.38 5.34
CA ASN A 129 16.95 11.91 4.13
C ASN A 129 15.54 11.35 3.98
N SER A 130 14.71 12.07 3.24
CA SER A 130 13.42 11.55 2.80
C SER A 130 13.60 10.44 1.77
N CYS A 131 12.74 9.41 1.82
CA CYS A 131 12.80 8.30 0.89
C CYS A 131 11.39 7.76 0.57
N HIS A 132 11.27 6.98 -0.50
CA HIS A 132 10.02 6.36 -0.95
C HIS A 132 10.00 4.86 -0.67
N LEU A 133 8.86 4.37 -0.20
CA LEU A 133 8.61 2.95 0.04
C LEU A 133 7.19 2.59 -0.39
N ASP A 134 7.05 1.48 -1.11
CA ASP A 134 5.73 0.92 -1.44
C ASP A 134 5.10 0.32 -0.18
N LEU A 135 4.15 1.04 0.40
CA LEU A 135 3.34 0.62 1.54
C LEU A 135 1.96 0.12 1.09
N GLY A 136 1.83 -0.34 -0.15
CA GLY A 136 0.62 -0.97 -0.62
C GLY A 136 0.34 -2.30 0.08
N SER A 137 -0.93 -2.71 0.13
CA SER A 137 -1.31 -3.99 0.72
C SER A 137 -0.63 -5.18 0.04
N ALA A 138 -0.20 -5.06 -1.23
CA ALA A 138 0.57 -6.09 -1.92
C ALA A 138 1.95 -6.35 -1.28
N GLN A 139 2.53 -5.35 -0.61
CA GLN A 139 3.86 -5.43 0.01
C GLN A 139 3.80 -5.80 1.49
N GLN A 140 2.71 -5.46 2.18
CA GLN A 140 2.58 -5.64 3.63
C GLN A 140 2.22 -7.08 3.98
N VAL A 141 2.95 -7.66 4.94
CA VAL A 141 2.64 -8.98 5.50
C VAL A 141 2.71 -8.92 7.01
N LEU A 142 1.67 -9.39 7.69
CA LEU A 142 1.63 -9.62 9.13
C LEU A 142 1.51 -11.13 9.34
N THR A 143 2.35 -11.67 10.21
CA THR A 143 2.44 -13.12 10.46
C THR A 143 2.33 -13.38 11.95
N ILE A 144 1.51 -14.37 12.32
CA ILE A 144 1.37 -14.85 13.68
C ILE A 144 1.91 -16.27 13.78
N SER A 145 2.84 -16.48 14.71
CA SER A 145 3.45 -17.78 14.98
C SER A 145 3.36 -18.17 16.46
N SER A 146 3.55 -19.46 16.73
CA SER A 146 3.81 -19.98 18.07
C SER A 146 4.92 -21.03 17.96
N GLY A 147 6.01 -20.84 18.70
CA GLY A 147 7.25 -21.61 18.47
C GLY A 147 7.78 -21.38 17.06
N GLU A 148 8.01 -22.46 16.31
CA GLU A 148 8.47 -22.44 14.92
C GLU A 148 7.32 -22.48 13.90
N GLU A 149 6.09 -22.65 14.37
CA GLU A 149 4.93 -22.89 13.51
C GLU A 149 4.19 -21.59 13.19
N GLN A 150 3.93 -21.35 11.90
CA GLN A 150 3.05 -20.27 11.45
C GLN A 150 1.59 -20.68 11.64
N TYR A 151 0.83 -19.85 12.36
CA TYR A 151 -0.61 -20.03 12.54
C TYR A 151 -1.40 -19.21 11.55
N TRP A 152 -0.98 -17.97 11.27
CA TRP A 152 -1.73 -17.07 10.42
C TRP A 152 -0.81 -16.11 9.64
N SER A 153 -1.23 -15.72 8.44
CA SER A 153 -0.60 -14.69 7.62
C SER A 153 -1.67 -13.85 6.92
N SER A 154 -1.49 -12.53 6.93
CA SER A 154 -2.36 -11.60 6.20
C SER A 154 -2.39 -11.88 4.70
N LYS A 155 -1.38 -12.58 4.17
CA LYS A 155 -1.23 -12.88 2.74
C LYS A 155 -2.07 -14.05 2.25
N ASP A 156 -2.38 -15.02 3.11
CA ASP A 156 -2.92 -16.32 2.69
C ASP A 156 -4.22 -16.22 1.90
N CYS A 157 -5.04 -15.21 2.17
CA CYS A 157 -6.31 -14.99 1.49
C CYS A 157 -6.48 -13.57 0.97
N GLN A 158 -5.37 -12.86 0.81
CA GLN A 158 -5.40 -11.52 0.26
C GLN A 158 -5.77 -11.57 -1.22
N THR A 159 -6.78 -10.79 -1.60
CA THR A 159 -7.18 -10.60 -2.99
C THR A 159 -7.08 -9.12 -3.36
N GLY A 160 -6.69 -8.82 -4.60
CA GLY A 160 -6.63 -7.44 -5.08
C GLY A 160 -5.65 -6.53 -4.33
N GLY A 161 -4.47 -7.06 -3.96
CA GLY A 161 -3.41 -6.25 -3.36
C GLY A 161 -3.09 -5.02 -4.22
N THR A 162 -2.86 -3.87 -3.58
CA THR A 162 -2.52 -2.62 -4.26
C THR A 162 -1.09 -2.23 -3.93
N ASN A 163 -0.46 -1.47 -4.82
CA ASN A 163 0.81 -0.79 -4.56
C ASN A 163 0.50 0.67 -4.21
N GLN A 164 1.24 1.23 -3.26
CA GLN A 164 1.12 2.61 -2.81
C GLN A 164 2.51 3.15 -2.48
N ASP A 165 3.09 3.93 -3.40
CA ASP A 165 4.37 4.59 -3.17
C ASP A 165 4.19 5.76 -2.19
N VAL A 166 4.84 5.66 -1.02
CA VAL A 166 4.73 6.64 0.06
C VAL A 166 6.09 7.25 0.35
N THR A 167 6.15 8.58 0.35
CA THR A 167 7.33 9.31 0.85
C THR A 167 7.32 9.35 2.37
N ILE A 168 8.39 8.86 2.98
CA ILE A 168 8.62 8.88 4.43
C ILE A 168 9.76 9.85 4.72
N LYS A 169 9.47 10.94 5.45
CA LYS A 169 10.48 11.91 5.84
C LYS A 169 11.45 11.31 6.86
N ALA A 170 12.65 11.89 6.96
CA ALA A 170 13.60 11.54 8.00
C ALA A 170 12.96 11.67 9.40
N GLY A 171 13.11 10.63 10.23
CA GLY A 171 12.50 10.53 11.56
C GLY A 171 10.98 10.37 11.57
N GLN A 172 10.32 10.27 10.42
CA GLN A 172 8.88 10.06 10.38
C GLN A 172 8.55 8.61 10.71
N THR A 173 7.56 8.44 11.59
CA THR A 173 6.92 7.17 11.88
C THR A 173 5.52 7.15 11.28
N LEU A 174 5.19 6.08 10.56
CA LEU A 174 3.86 5.79 10.06
C LEU A 174 3.35 4.51 10.74
N THR A 175 2.05 4.40 10.91
CA THR A 175 1.41 3.20 11.47
C THR A 175 0.28 2.76 10.55
N THR A 176 0.20 1.47 10.25
CA THR A 176 -0.87 0.93 9.42
C THR A 176 -2.19 0.86 10.19
N PRO A 177 -3.33 0.84 9.50
CA PRO A 177 -4.59 0.46 10.13
C PRO A 177 -4.47 -0.90 10.82
N ALA A 178 -5.14 -1.05 11.96
CA ALA A 178 -5.15 -2.31 12.68
C ALA A 178 -6.08 -3.33 12.00
N ILE A 179 -5.66 -4.59 12.03
CA ILE A 179 -6.43 -5.76 11.62
C ILE A 179 -6.87 -6.48 12.89
N ALA A 180 -8.16 -6.75 13.01
CA ALA A 180 -8.66 -7.67 14.03
C ALA A 180 -8.38 -9.11 13.59
N TRP A 181 -7.47 -9.80 14.29
CA TRP A 181 -7.24 -11.22 14.03
C TRP A 181 -8.27 -12.06 14.79
N ASP A 182 -9.07 -12.82 14.05
CA ASP A 182 -10.19 -13.63 14.54
C ASP A 182 -9.79 -14.91 15.30
N ARG A 183 -8.50 -15.02 15.69
CA ARG A 183 -7.94 -16.17 16.41
C ARG A 183 -8.12 -17.48 15.65
N THR A 184 -8.06 -17.43 14.32
CA THR A 184 -8.09 -18.61 13.46
C THR A 184 -6.78 -18.80 12.71
N ARG A 185 -6.52 -20.05 12.30
CA ARG A 185 -5.39 -20.37 11.43
C ARG A 185 -5.68 -20.00 9.99
N SER A 186 -4.67 -19.60 9.23
CA SER A 186 -4.81 -19.40 7.79
C SER A 186 -3.86 -20.26 6.97
N SER A 187 -4.29 -20.51 5.74
CA SER A 187 -3.49 -21.00 4.62
C SER A 187 -4.20 -20.64 3.31
N THR A 188 -3.51 -20.73 2.19
CA THR A 188 -4.05 -20.40 0.87
C THR A 188 -5.22 -21.29 0.42
N SER A 189 -5.44 -22.45 1.06
CA SER A 189 -6.58 -23.33 0.80
C SER A 189 -7.80 -23.05 1.68
N THR A 190 -7.66 -22.19 2.70
CA THR A 190 -8.72 -21.93 3.70
C THR A 190 -9.53 -20.67 3.45
N CYS A 191 -9.38 -20.04 2.28
CA CYS A 191 -9.98 -18.74 1.99
C CYS A 191 -11.50 -18.76 1.81
N ASP A 192 -12.03 -19.88 1.33
CA ASP A 192 -13.47 -20.09 1.10
C ASP A 192 -14.09 -21.11 2.06
N SER A 193 -13.40 -21.41 3.18
CA SER A 193 -13.83 -22.43 4.14
C SER A 193 -13.69 -21.97 5.58
N SER A 194 -14.30 -22.72 6.50
CA SER A 194 -14.17 -22.48 7.93
C SER A 194 -12.73 -22.75 8.37
N ARG A 195 -12.13 -21.79 9.08
CA ARG A 195 -10.78 -21.89 9.62
C ARG A 195 -10.79 -22.46 11.03
N PRO A 196 -9.87 -23.37 11.37
CA PRO A 196 -9.78 -23.88 12.74
C PRO A 196 -9.32 -22.78 13.69
N ALA A 197 -9.93 -22.72 14.87
CA ALA A 197 -9.51 -21.83 15.94
C ALA A 197 -8.12 -22.22 16.46
N VAL A 198 -7.35 -21.23 16.91
CA VAL A 198 -6.05 -21.45 17.55
C VAL A 198 -6.22 -21.84 19.02
N SER A 199 -5.17 -22.40 19.62
CA SER A 199 -5.15 -22.73 21.05
C SER A 199 -5.24 -21.47 21.92
N ALA A 200 -6.05 -21.53 22.97
CA ALA A 200 -6.15 -20.52 24.02
C ALA A 200 -5.79 -21.15 25.39
N GLY A 201 -6.13 -20.51 26.51
CA GLY A 201 -5.81 -21.04 27.84
C GLY A 201 -4.39 -20.73 28.32
N GLY A 202 -3.87 -19.55 27.97
CA GLY A 202 -2.49 -19.13 28.30
C GLY A 202 -1.48 -19.42 27.19
N ALA A 203 -1.96 -19.75 25.98
CA ALA A 203 -1.09 -19.96 24.82
C ALA A 203 -0.40 -18.66 24.40
N SER A 204 0.89 -18.78 24.05
CA SER A 204 1.73 -17.65 23.63
C SER A 204 1.87 -17.61 22.11
N TYR A 205 1.74 -16.41 21.56
CA TYR A 205 1.88 -16.12 20.14
C TYR A 205 2.83 -14.95 19.92
N HIS A 206 3.41 -14.89 18.73
CA HIS A 206 4.30 -13.81 18.32
C HIS A 206 3.79 -13.19 17.03
N LEU A 207 3.71 -11.85 17.01
CA LEU A 207 3.44 -11.07 15.79
C LEU A 207 4.77 -10.62 15.18
N GLN A 208 4.94 -10.91 13.89
CA GLN A 208 6.05 -10.49 13.05
C GLN A 208 5.50 -9.73 11.84
N VAL A 209 6.21 -8.72 11.35
CA VAL A 209 5.73 -7.86 10.25
C VAL A 209 6.80 -7.66 9.18
N ALA A 210 6.36 -7.52 7.93
CA ALA A 210 7.21 -7.32 6.78
C ALA A 210 6.58 -6.37 5.75
N VAL A 211 7.42 -5.68 5.00
CA VAL A 211 7.05 -4.82 3.87
C VAL A 211 8.04 -5.07 2.72
N GLY A 212 7.59 -5.71 1.65
CA GLY A 212 8.47 -6.12 0.56
C GLY A 212 9.57 -7.06 1.05
N ASP A 213 10.83 -6.66 0.88
CA ASP A 213 12.01 -7.41 1.37
C ASP A 213 12.42 -7.04 2.82
N LEU A 214 11.71 -6.10 3.46
CA LEU A 214 12.01 -5.66 4.82
C LEU A 214 11.23 -6.50 5.82
N GLU A 215 11.89 -6.89 6.89
CA GLU A 215 11.28 -7.63 7.99
C GLU A 215 11.66 -7.01 9.33
N SER A 216 10.73 -7.04 10.29
CA SER A 216 11.00 -6.58 11.66
C SER A 216 12.13 -7.39 12.30
N LYS A 217 13.07 -6.71 12.97
CA LYS A 217 14.19 -7.41 13.64
C LYS A 217 13.75 -8.23 14.85
N ARG A 218 12.55 -7.97 15.37
CA ARG A 218 11.98 -8.61 16.55
C ARG A 218 10.49 -8.82 16.33
N SER A 219 9.98 -9.93 16.83
CA SER A 219 8.55 -10.14 17.01
C SER A 219 8.08 -9.60 18.36
N VAL A 220 6.78 -9.38 18.51
CA VAL A 220 6.16 -9.03 19.80
C VAL A 220 5.27 -10.17 20.26
N GLN A 221 5.46 -10.58 21.52
CA GLN A 221 4.67 -11.65 22.14
C GLN A 221 3.33 -11.13 22.67
N PHE A 222 2.30 -11.96 22.57
CA PHE A 222 1.02 -11.79 23.26
C PHE A 222 0.42 -13.13 23.67
N ILE A 223 -0.48 -13.11 24.65
CA ILE A 223 -1.10 -14.29 25.26
C ILE A 223 -2.61 -14.30 25.00
N LEU A 224 -3.14 -15.47 24.63
CA LEU A 224 -4.58 -15.72 24.57
C LEU A 224 -5.02 -16.52 25.80
N GLN A 225 -5.92 -15.95 26.61
CA GLN A 225 -6.58 -16.63 27.73
C GLN A 225 -7.71 -17.53 27.24
#